data_AF-A0A6A7AKR2-F1
#
_entry.id   AF-A0A6A7AKR2-F1
#
_cell.length_a   1.000
_cell.length_b   1.000
_cell.length_c   1.000
_cell.angle_alpha   90.00
_cell.angle_beta   90.00
_cell.angle_gamma   90.00
#
_symmetry.space_group_name_H-M   'P 1'
#
loop_
_entity.id
_entity.type
_entity.pdbx_description
1 polymer ?
#
loop_
_entity_poly.entity_id
_entity_poly.type
_entity_poly.pdbx_seq_one_letter_code
_entity_poly.pdbx_strand_id
1 'polypeptide(L)'
;MLVLTWIATITTVVTAIPTSPFGVTTKVLTIELAPGETRQVSETEKLDLIDRGVSFIDITEWPGTSNSLANRVAVSYPTALVHNETVNKLNAQLKSANIRRNLDMFTSFNNRYYQSTSGNLSAEWLFGQASGYPAPRSPVSVSIFPHVYRQSSIVATIPGKSNKTIVVGAHQDSINGGAGLNKTTARAPGADDNGSGSMTILEAFRTLLLNDTIANGQAEQTIEFHWYAAEEVGLLGSGNIFRSYADEGRDISAMLNQDMTGYTAGYTSHNMTPKFGLVTDNVDASLTNFTRRIIKTYTDTEAGDTQCGYACSDHASATRAGYPSAFVFEGEMHGVNDNPYVHSADDTIEKVDFEHMVEHAKLVVGFVVELAFAKL
;
A
#
# COMPACT_ATOMS: atom_id res chain seq x y z
N MET A 1 -73.05 25.82 61.74
CA MET A 1 -71.58 25.80 61.77
C MET A 1 -71.10 25.00 60.57
N LEU A 2 -70.77 25.70 59.47
CA LEU A 2 -70.13 25.09 58.30
C LEU A 2 -68.65 24.91 58.59
N VAL A 3 -68.11 23.70 58.37
CA VAL A 3 -66.67 23.44 58.32
C VAL A 3 -66.39 22.82 56.96
N LEU A 4 -65.80 23.62 56.07
CA LEU A 4 -65.28 23.19 54.78
C LEU A 4 -63.98 22.39 54.99
N THR A 5 -63.93 21.17 54.48
CA THR A 5 -62.70 20.40 54.29
C THR A 5 -62.11 20.73 52.92
N TRP A 6 -60.91 21.31 52.93
CA TRP A 6 -60.12 21.56 51.73
C TRP A 6 -59.35 20.30 51.35
N ILE A 7 -59.66 19.71 50.19
CA ILE A 7 -58.83 18.68 49.55
C ILE A 7 -57.89 19.41 48.59
N ALA A 8 -56.61 19.50 48.95
CA ALA A 8 -55.57 19.98 48.05
C ALA A 8 -55.22 18.88 47.04
N THR A 9 -55.59 19.09 45.78
CA THR A 9 -55.13 18.28 44.65
C THR A 9 -53.71 18.72 44.29
N ILE A 10 -52.73 17.83 44.52
CA ILE A 10 -51.37 18.02 44.01
C ILE A 10 -51.38 17.64 42.53
N THR A 11 -51.39 18.64 41.64
CA THR A 11 -51.08 18.44 40.23
C THR A 11 -49.56 18.25 40.09
N THR A 12 -49.13 17.00 39.90
CA THR A 12 -47.79 16.70 39.39
C THR A 12 -47.69 17.19 37.94
N VAL A 13 -46.97 18.29 37.73
CA VAL A 13 -46.52 18.69 36.40
C VAL A 13 -45.43 17.70 35.98
N VAL A 14 -45.78 16.78 35.08
CA VAL A 14 -44.77 16.00 34.35
C VAL A 14 -44.17 16.93 33.31
N THR A 15 -43.03 17.54 33.62
CA THR A 15 -42.18 18.15 32.61
C THR A 15 -41.64 17.02 31.73
N ALA A 16 -42.15 16.93 30.50
CA ALA A 16 -41.57 16.08 29.48
C ALA A 16 -40.10 16.52 29.30
N ILE A 17 -39.17 15.65 29.69
CA ILE A 17 -37.76 15.78 29.33
C ILE A 17 -37.75 15.73 27.80
N PRO A 18 -37.23 16.75 27.09
CA PRO A 18 -37.10 16.66 25.66
C PRO A 18 -36.13 15.51 25.38
N THR A 19 -36.65 14.40 24.87
CA THR A 19 -35.83 13.35 24.27
C THR A 19 -35.26 13.97 23.01
N SER A 20 -34.08 14.57 23.13
CA SER A 20 -33.23 14.83 21.98
C SER A 20 -33.07 13.49 21.28
N PRO A 21 -33.45 13.35 19.99
CA PRO A 21 -33.04 12.17 19.27
C PRO A 21 -31.52 12.25 19.25
N PHE A 22 -30.87 11.35 19.97
CA PHE A 22 -29.48 11.01 19.67
C PHE A 22 -29.52 10.42 18.27
N GLY A 23 -29.50 11.32 17.27
CA GLY A 23 -29.15 10.94 15.92
C GLY A 23 -27.75 10.40 16.01
N VAL A 24 -27.63 9.08 16.00
CA VAL A 24 -26.40 8.44 15.56
C VAL A 24 -26.25 8.92 14.12
N THR A 25 -25.52 10.01 13.92
CA THR A 25 -25.09 10.43 12.59
C THR A 25 -24.23 9.29 12.08
N THR A 26 -24.84 8.38 11.35
CA THR A 26 -24.16 7.30 10.65
C THR A 26 -23.17 8.00 9.73
N LYS A 27 -21.87 7.80 9.94
CA LYS A 27 -20.85 8.40 9.08
C LYS A 27 -21.16 7.93 7.65
N VAL A 28 -21.53 8.87 6.79
CA VAL A 28 -21.74 8.60 5.37
C VAL A 28 -20.36 8.67 4.71
N LEU A 29 -19.96 7.56 4.11
CA LEU A 29 -18.73 7.44 3.34
C LEU A 29 -19.04 7.69 1.86
N THR A 30 -18.07 8.21 1.12
CA THR A 30 -18.16 8.32 -0.34
C THR A 30 -17.09 7.43 -0.94
N ILE A 31 -17.50 6.44 -1.72
CA ILE A 31 -16.58 5.55 -2.44
C ILE A 31 -16.68 5.81 -3.94
N GLU A 32 -15.63 5.45 -4.69
CA GLU A 32 -15.58 5.48 -6.14
C GLU A 32 -15.34 4.05 -6.65
N LEU A 33 -16.23 3.55 -7.51
CA LEU A 33 -16.23 2.18 -8.02
C LEU A 33 -15.60 2.07 -9.42
N ALA A 34 -15.60 3.18 -10.15
CA ALA A 34 -14.99 3.36 -11.46
C ALA A 34 -14.70 4.86 -11.65
N PRO A 35 -13.88 5.28 -12.63
CA PRO A 35 -13.58 6.70 -12.83
C PRO A 35 -14.86 7.56 -12.96
N GLY A 36 -15.10 8.43 -11.96
CA GLY A 36 -16.26 9.31 -11.87
C GLY A 36 -17.55 8.65 -11.35
N GLU A 37 -17.58 7.34 -11.12
CA GLU A 37 -18.73 6.62 -10.56
C GLU A 37 -18.62 6.57 -9.04
N THR A 38 -19.28 7.52 -8.37
CA THR A 38 -19.27 7.62 -6.91
C THR A 38 -20.56 7.14 -6.27
N ARG A 39 -20.45 6.56 -5.07
CA ARG A 39 -21.59 6.10 -4.28
C ARG A 39 -21.41 6.50 -2.82
N GLN A 40 -22.49 6.98 -2.21
CA GLN A 40 -22.54 7.12 -0.75
C GLN A 40 -22.94 5.80 -0.11
N VAL A 41 -22.19 5.40 0.91
CA VAL A 41 -22.39 4.14 1.62
C VAL A 41 -22.25 4.36 3.13
N SER A 42 -22.98 3.56 3.90
CA SER A 42 -22.69 3.35 5.33
C SER A 42 -21.45 2.49 5.51
N GLU A 43 -20.87 2.50 6.73
CA GLU A 43 -19.77 1.60 7.09
C GLU A 43 -20.13 0.13 6.82
N THR A 44 -21.36 -0.29 7.16
CA THR A 44 -21.82 -1.67 6.94
C THR A 44 -21.89 -2.04 5.46
N GLU A 45 -22.37 -1.12 4.61
CA GLU A 45 -22.39 -1.35 3.15
C GLU A 45 -20.98 -1.40 2.56
N LYS A 46 -20.06 -0.57 3.06
CA LYS A 46 -18.64 -0.65 2.67
C LYS A 46 -18.05 -2.01 3.03
N LEU A 47 -18.32 -2.52 4.24
CA LEU A 47 -17.89 -3.85 4.65
C LEU A 47 -18.52 -4.96 3.77
N ASP A 48 -19.80 -4.87 3.42
CA ASP A 48 -20.44 -5.84 2.49
C ASP A 48 -19.76 -5.87 1.11
N LEU A 49 -19.34 -4.71 0.58
CA LEU A 49 -18.58 -4.65 -0.67
C LEU A 49 -17.24 -5.37 -0.55
N ILE A 50 -16.51 -5.15 0.56
CA ILE A 50 -15.25 -5.85 0.85
C ILE A 50 -15.47 -7.36 0.97
N ASP A 51 -16.48 -7.80 1.73
CA ASP A 51 -16.82 -9.22 1.92
C ASP A 51 -17.12 -9.92 0.59
N ARG A 52 -17.58 -9.15 -0.42
CA ARG A 52 -17.88 -9.61 -1.78
C ARG A 52 -16.74 -9.44 -2.77
N GLY A 53 -15.57 -8.96 -2.33
CA GLY A 53 -14.40 -8.73 -3.19
C GLY A 53 -14.61 -7.60 -4.21
N VAL A 54 -15.44 -6.60 -3.88
CA VAL A 54 -15.64 -5.44 -4.76
C VAL A 54 -14.59 -4.38 -4.42
N SER A 55 -13.69 -4.11 -5.37
CA SER A 55 -12.69 -3.04 -5.26
C SER A 55 -13.31 -1.65 -5.40
N PHE A 56 -12.80 -0.68 -4.64
CA PHE A 56 -13.22 0.72 -4.69
C PHE A 56 -12.13 1.61 -4.08
N ILE A 57 -12.14 2.90 -4.39
CA ILE A 57 -11.37 3.90 -3.64
C ILE A 57 -12.31 4.56 -2.64
N ASP A 58 -11.95 4.61 -1.36
CA ASP A 58 -12.68 5.44 -0.40
C ASP A 58 -12.23 6.89 -0.56
N ILE A 59 -13.13 7.70 -1.13
CA ILE A 59 -12.90 9.09 -1.43
C ILE A 59 -13.54 10.04 -0.42
N THR A 60 -13.97 9.53 0.75
CA THR A 60 -14.70 10.31 1.76
C THR A 60 -13.97 11.58 2.15
N GLU A 61 -12.65 11.48 2.35
CA GLU A 61 -11.85 12.63 2.74
C GLU A 61 -11.47 13.52 1.53
N TRP A 62 -11.57 13.05 0.28
CA TRP A 62 -11.21 13.78 -0.95
C TRP A 62 -12.25 13.66 -2.10
N PRO A 63 -13.50 14.11 -1.91
CA PRO A 63 -14.59 13.86 -2.87
C PRO A 63 -14.42 14.50 -4.26
N GLY A 64 -13.36 15.28 -4.49
CA GLY A 64 -13.04 15.86 -5.79
C GLY A 64 -12.13 14.96 -6.64
N THR A 65 -12.33 14.97 -7.95
CA THR A 65 -11.26 14.62 -8.88
C THR A 65 -10.15 15.63 -8.65
N SER A 66 -8.94 15.19 -8.30
CA SER A 66 -7.81 16.10 -8.26
C SER A 66 -7.67 16.75 -9.65
N ASN A 67 -8.09 18.00 -9.79
CA ASN A 67 -7.88 18.82 -10.99
C ASN A 67 -6.37 19.09 -11.23
N SER A 68 -5.46 18.44 -10.48
CA SER A 68 -4.01 18.51 -10.65
C SER A 68 -3.49 17.79 -11.90
N LEU A 69 -4.28 16.90 -12.52
CA LEU A 69 -3.87 16.17 -13.73
C LEU A 69 -3.54 17.11 -14.91
N ALA A 70 -4.15 18.28 -14.98
CA ALA A 70 -4.11 19.12 -16.18
C ALA A 70 -2.76 19.84 -16.43
N ASN A 71 -1.85 19.91 -15.44
CA ASN A 71 -0.67 20.79 -15.50
C ASN A 71 0.67 20.14 -15.15
N ARG A 72 0.76 18.81 -14.96
CA ARG A 72 2.06 18.16 -14.70
C ARG A 72 2.77 17.80 -16.01
N VAL A 73 4.06 18.13 -16.07
CA VAL A 73 4.93 17.82 -17.21
C VAL A 73 5.16 16.32 -17.27
N ALA A 74 4.97 15.71 -18.44
CA ALA A 74 5.26 14.30 -18.64
C ALA A 74 6.74 14.00 -18.33
N VAL A 75 6.98 12.94 -17.56
CA VAL A 75 8.33 12.51 -17.19
C VAL A 75 8.92 11.66 -18.32
N SER A 76 10.20 11.87 -18.64
CA SER A 76 10.90 11.06 -19.63
C SER A 76 11.81 10.06 -18.95
N TYR A 77 11.61 8.77 -19.21
CA TYR A 77 12.41 7.70 -18.62
C TYR A 77 13.56 7.26 -19.54
N PRO A 78 14.70 6.83 -18.98
CA PRO A 78 15.82 6.32 -19.77
C PRO A 78 15.43 5.19 -20.73
N THR A 79 15.96 5.26 -21.95
CA THR A 79 15.81 4.20 -22.96
C THR A 79 16.92 3.15 -22.87
N ALA A 80 18.05 3.49 -22.23
CA ALA A 80 19.16 2.60 -21.94
C ALA A 80 19.36 2.48 -20.42
N LEU A 81 19.76 1.29 -19.98
CA LEU A 81 20.10 0.98 -18.59
C LEU A 81 21.61 0.94 -18.46
N VAL A 82 22.19 1.86 -17.69
CA VAL A 82 23.64 2.12 -17.68
C VAL A 82 24.29 1.80 -16.35
N HIS A 83 23.53 1.37 -15.34
CA HIS A 83 24.00 1.11 -13.98
C HIS A 83 24.12 -0.39 -13.65
N ASN A 84 24.26 -1.24 -14.68
CA ASN A 84 24.31 -2.72 -14.54
C ASN A 84 25.29 -3.22 -13.48
N GLU A 85 26.51 -2.66 -13.43
CA GLU A 85 27.51 -3.09 -12.46
C GLU A 85 27.06 -2.82 -11.02
N THR A 86 26.49 -1.64 -10.77
CA THR A 86 25.97 -1.26 -9.45
C THR A 86 24.77 -2.14 -9.06
N VAL A 87 23.83 -2.32 -9.98
CA VAL A 87 22.63 -3.15 -9.76
C VAL A 87 23.03 -4.59 -9.45
N ASN A 88 23.91 -5.20 -10.24
CA ASN A 88 24.35 -6.58 -10.03
C ASN A 88 25.10 -6.76 -8.70
N LYS A 89 25.94 -5.79 -8.30
CA LYS A 89 26.61 -5.80 -7.00
C LYS A 89 25.61 -5.77 -5.84
N LEU A 90 24.56 -4.95 -5.94
CA LEU A 90 23.51 -4.85 -4.94
C LEU A 90 22.61 -6.08 -4.92
N ASN A 91 22.21 -6.60 -6.08
CA ASN A 91 21.42 -7.82 -6.20
C ASN A 91 22.10 -9.02 -5.53
N ALA A 92 23.43 -9.12 -5.60
CA ALA A 92 24.19 -10.16 -4.89
C ALA A 92 24.10 -10.09 -3.35
N GLN A 93 23.70 -8.93 -2.80
CA GLN A 93 23.51 -8.71 -1.37
C GLN A 93 22.09 -8.99 -0.88
N LEU A 94 21.12 -9.20 -1.78
CA LEU A 94 19.77 -9.64 -1.41
C LEU A 94 19.84 -11.02 -0.75
N LYS A 95 19.04 -11.23 0.30
CA LYS A 95 18.97 -12.50 1.04
C LYS A 95 17.51 -12.88 1.29
N SER A 96 17.04 -13.96 0.65
CA SER A 96 15.72 -14.56 0.93
C SER A 96 15.56 -14.92 2.42
N ALA A 97 16.64 -15.23 3.12
CA ALA A 97 16.64 -15.48 4.57
C ALA A 97 16.20 -14.26 5.41
N ASN A 98 16.53 -13.03 4.99
CA ASN A 98 16.08 -11.82 5.68
C ASN A 98 14.58 -11.60 5.46
N ILE A 99 14.14 -11.72 4.20
CA ILE A 99 12.74 -11.65 3.81
C ILE A 99 11.92 -12.65 4.62
N ARG A 100 12.34 -13.93 4.65
CA ARG A 100 11.67 -14.98 5.42
C ARG A 100 11.59 -14.69 6.91
N ARG A 101 12.69 -14.26 7.53
CA ARG A 101 12.70 -13.94 8.97
C ARG A 101 11.73 -12.81 9.30
N ASN A 102 11.72 -11.76 8.48
CA ASN A 102 10.85 -10.62 8.72
C ASN A 102 9.39 -11.00 8.45
N LEU A 103 9.11 -11.77 7.40
CA LEU A 103 7.76 -12.23 7.09
C LEU A 103 7.18 -13.16 8.17
N ASP A 104 8.02 -14.03 8.74
CA ASP A 104 7.63 -14.92 9.85
C ASP A 104 7.13 -14.11 11.06
N MET A 105 7.87 -13.07 11.46
CA MET A 105 7.42 -12.16 12.51
C MET A 105 6.19 -11.36 12.09
N PHE A 106 6.15 -10.86 10.86
CA PHE A 106 5.06 -10.01 10.36
C PHE A 106 3.72 -10.73 10.22
N THR A 107 3.75 -12.03 9.93
CA THR A 107 2.57 -12.91 9.86
C THR A 107 2.17 -13.48 11.22
N SER A 108 3.04 -13.38 12.25
CA SER A 108 2.75 -13.83 13.61
C SER A 108 1.73 -12.94 14.35
N PHE A 109 1.60 -11.67 13.96
CA PHE A 109 0.53 -10.79 14.45
C PHE A 109 -0.83 -11.38 14.05
N ASN A 110 -1.82 -11.36 14.95
CA ASN A 110 -3.14 -11.97 14.70
C ASN A 110 -3.76 -11.50 13.38
N ASN A 111 -3.71 -10.20 13.13
CA ASN A 111 -3.93 -9.56 11.85
C ASN A 111 -3.17 -8.25 11.82
N ARG A 112 -3.12 -7.60 10.66
CA ARG A 112 -2.56 -6.26 10.51
C ARG A 112 -3.63 -5.24 10.14
N TYR A 113 -4.89 -5.52 10.47
CA TYR A 113 -6.03 -4.67 10.12
C TYR A 113 -5.89 -3.27 10.73
N TYR A 114 -6.13 -2.23 9.93
CA TYR A 114 -5.80 -0.84 10.26
C TYR A 114 -6.42 -0.27 11.56
N GLN A 115 -7.58 -0.78 11.99
CA GLN A 115 -8.22 -0.40 13.27
C GLN A 115 -7.89 -1.34 14.44
N SER A 116 -7.24 -2.46 14.20
CA SER A 116 -6.91 -3.42 15.26
C SER A 116 -5.71 -2.94 16.09
N THR A 117 -5.59 -3.47 17.30
CA THR A 117 -4.37 -3.26 18.11
C THR A 117 -3.16 -3.95 17.48
N SER A 118 -3.33 -5.15 16.93
CA SER A 118 -2.24 -5.89 16.26
C SER A 118 -1.74 -5.19 14.99
N GLY A 119 -2.63 -4.54 14.24
CA GLY A 119 -2.28 -3.71 13.08
C GLY A 119 -1.37 -2.55 13.45
N ASN A 120 -1.71 -1.79 14.50
CA ASN A 120 -0.82 -0.74 14.99
C ASN A 120 0.53 -1.30 15.47
N LEU A 121 0.54 -2.37 16.26
CA LEU A 121 1.78 -3.00 16.73
C LEU A 121 2.65 -3.53 15.59
N SER A 122 2.03 -4.05 14.52
CA SER A 122 2.77 -4.51 13.33
C SER A 122 3.42 -3.34 12.57
N ALA A 123 2.76 -2.18 12.50
CA ALA A 123 3.33 -0.97 11.92
C ALA A 123 4.46 -0.41 12.78
N GLU A 124 4.32 -0.37 14.10
CA GLU A 124 5.41 0.03 15.01
C GLU A 124 6.62 -0.90 14.88
N TRP A 125 6.38 -2.21 14.74
CA TRP A 125 7.46 -3.18 14.51
C TRP A 125 8.16 -2.94 13.17
N LEU A 126 7.40 -2.74 12.09
CA LEU A 126 7.95 -2.50 10.74
C LEU A 126 8.73 -1.17 10.70
N PHE A 127 8.22 -0.12 11.34
CA PHE A 127 8.93 1.14 11.53
C PHE A 127 10.26 0.91 12.24
N GLY A 128 10.28 0.07 13.28
CA GLY A 128 11.50 -0.33 13.98
C GLY A 128 12.50 -1.05 13.08
N GLN A 129 12.04 -1.96 12.20
CA GLN A 129 12.92 -2.64 11.23
C GLN A 129 13.54 -1.64 10.25
N ALA A 130 12.71 -0.81 9.59
CA ALA A 130 13.18 0.17 8.62
C ALA A 130 14.14 1.20 9.27
N SER A 131 13.80 1.70 10.46
CA SER A 131 14.64 2.65 11.22
C SER A 131 15.97 2.06 11.69
N GLY A 132 16.07 0.74 11.76
CA GLY A 132 17.28 0.03 12.19
C GLY A 132 18.35 -0.11 11.09
N TYR A 133 18.03 0.13 9.82
CA TYR A 133 18.97 -0.05 8.71
C TYR A 133 19.89 1.14 8.44
N PRO A 134 19.43 2.41 8.50
CA PRO A 134 20.32 3.56 8.33
C PRO A 134 21.47 3.56 9.35
N ALA A 135 22.68 3.83 8.88
CA ALA A 135 23.82 3.99 9.77
C ALA A 135 23.65 5.22 10.68
N PRO A 136 24.25 5.25 11.89
CA PRO A 136 24.23 6.43 12.73
C PRO A 136 24.74 7.67 11.98
N ARG A 137 23.99 8.78 12.04
CA ARG A 137 24.25 10.04 11.33
C ARG A 137 24.13 9.97 9.80
N SER A 138 23.57 8.88 9.25
CA SER A 138 23.14 8.85 7.85
C SER A 138 22.11 9.96 7.60
N PRO A 139 22.10 10.57 6.41
CA PRO A 139 21.06 11.52 6.03
C PRO A 139 19.70 10.85 5.74
N VAL A 140 19.64 9.51 5.74
CA VAL A 140 18.40 8.75 5.55
C VAL A 140 17.49 8.89 6.76
N SER A 141 16.21 9.17 6.52
CA SER A 141 15.19 9.31 7.56
C SER A 141 14.08 8.29 7.40
N VAL A 142 13.56 7.76 8.50
CA VAL A 142 12.33 6.95 8.51
C VAL A 142 11.32 7.67 9.40
N SER A 143 10.14 7.94 8.87
CA SER A 143 9.09 8.70 9.55
C SER A 143 7.75 7.99 9.49
N ILE A 144 6.88 8.38 10.42
CA ILE A 144 5.50 7.94 10.52
C ILE A 144 4.62 8.98 9.84
N PHE A 145 3.74 8.54 8.93
CA PHE A 145 2.64 9.36 8.41
C PHE A 145 1.35 8.99 9.17
N PRO A 146 0.85 9.88 10.05
CA PRO A 146 -0.31 9.58 10.88
C PRO A 146 -1.62 9.66 10.09
N HIS A 147 -2.60 8.87 10.51
CA HIS A 147 -3.96 8.90 9.98
C HIS A 147 -4.98 9.10 11.10
N VAL A 148 -6.25 9.30 10.73
CA VAL A 148 -7.37 9.40 11.68
C VAL A 148 -7.75 8.05 12.32
N TYR A 149 -7.14 6.97 11.87
CA TYR A 149 -7.28 5.61 12.38
C TYR A 149 -5.96 5.13 13.00
N ARG A 150 -5.97 3.94 13.63
CA ARG A 150 -4.89 3.51 14.52
C ARG A 150 -3.56 3.28 13.81
N GLN A 151 -3.57 2.45 12.77
CA GLN A 151 -2.35 2.11 12.05
C GLN A 151 -1.84 3.32 11.27
N SER A 152 -0.56 3.62 11.39
CA SER A 152 0.09 4.71 10.64
C SER A 152 0.84 4.15 9.44
N SER A 153 0.92 4.91 8.34
CA SER A 153 1.82 4.56 7.24
C SER A 153 3.27 4.93 7.59
N ILE A 154 4.24 4.29 6.93
CA ILE A 154 5.67 4.54 7.15
C ILE A 154 6.29 5.05 5.85
N VAL A 155 7.15 6.06 5.97
CA VAL A 155 7.91 6.61 4.84
C VAL A 155 9.40 6.62 5.20
N ALA A 156 10.20 5.84 4.49
CA ALA A 156 11.66 5.92 4.55
C ALA A 156 12.19 6.73 3.36
N THR A 157 12.93 7.79 3.64
CA THR A 157 13.46 8.72 2.64
C THR A 157 14.99 8.65 2.61
N ILE A 158 15.54 8.34 1.44
CA ILE A 158 16.95 8.52 1.11
C ILE A 158 17.05 9.82 0.32
N PRO A 159 17.63 10.90 0.87
CA PRO A 159 17.66 12.19 0.19
C PRO A 159 18.49 12.12 -1.08
N GLY A 160 18.07 12.82 -2.14
CA GLY A 160 18.88 13.08 -3.33
C GLY A 160 19.36 14.53 -3.38
N LYS A 161 20.01 14.90 -4.49
CA LYS A 161 20.42 16.29 -4.77
C LYS A 161 19.26 17.19 -5.19
N SER A 162 18.17 16.62 -5.68
CA SER A 162 16.96 17.32 -6.10
C SER A 162 15.73 16.89 -5.32
N ASN A 163 14.64 17.66 -5.44
CA ASN A 163 13.33 17.38 -4.84
C ASN A 163 12.47 16.40 -5.66
N LYS A 164 12.91 16.03 -6.86
CA LYS A 164 12.30 14.98 -7.67
C LYS A 164 12.45 13.65 -6.94
N THR A 165 11.33 12.94 -6.79
CA THR A 165 11.24 11.77 -5.91
C THR A 165 10.85 10.53 -6.71
N ILE A 166 11.54 9.42 -6.44
CA ILE A 166 11.18 8.07 -6.88
C ILE A 166 10.57 7.34 -5.68
N VAL A 167 9.36 6.83 -5.83
CA VAL A 167 8.65 6.12 -4.77
C VAL A 167 8.58 4.63 -5.11
N VAL A 168 8.82 3.79 -4.11
CA VAL A 168 8.49 2.37 -4.12
C VAL A 168 7.54 2.12 -2.97
N GLY A 169 6.41 1.47 -3.22
CA GLY A 169 5.35 1.29 -2.23
C GLY A 169 4.84 -0.14 -2.15
N ALA A 170 4.38 -0.50 -0.96
CA ALA A 170 3.59 -1.70 -0.65
C ALA A 170 2.64 -1.34 0.50
N HIS A 171 1.50 -2.01 0.65
CA HIS A 171 0.73 -1.86 1.87
C HIS A 171 1.15 -2.87 2.94
N GLN A 172 0.93 -2.52 4.19
CA GLN A 172 1.35 -3.29 5.36
C GLN A 172 0.18 -3.89 6.15
N ASP A 173 -1.05 -3.49 5.86
CA ASP A 173 -2.21 -4.09 6.51
C ASP A 173 -2.51 -5.50 6.00
N SER A 174 -3.52 -6.11 6.61
CA SER A 174 -4.11 -7.36 6.14
C SER A 174 -5.55 -7.44 6.65
N ILE A 175 -6.37 -8.12 5.88
CA ILE A 175 -7.78 -8.33 6.22
C ILE A 175 -8.19 -9.80 6.17
N ASN A 176 -9.24 -10.13 6.93
CA ASN A 176 -10.04 -11.30 6.64
C ASN A 176 -11.35 -10.81 6.03
N GLY A 177 -11.45 -10.90 4.71
CA GLY A 177 -12.55 -10.34 3.92
C GLY A 177 -13.90 -10.85 4.41
N GLY A 178 -14.03 -12.16 4.62
CA GLY A 178 -15.29 -12.79 5.09
C GLY A 178 -15.65 -12.59 6.57
N ALA A 179 -14.90 -11.79 7.33
CA ALA A 179 -15.11 -11.64 8.77
C ALA A 179 -16.21 -10.64 9.16
N GLY A 180 -16.82 -9.91 8.21
CA GLY A 180 -17.83 -8.87 8.50
C GLY A 180 -17.37 -7.88 9.58
N LEU A 181 -18.18 -7.70 10.64
CA LEU A 181 -17.87 -6.83 11.78
C LEU A 181 -16.70 -7.31 12.66
N ASN A 182 -16.24 -8.56 12.50
CA ASN A 182 -15.17 -9.15 13.32
C ASN A 182 -13.77 -8.94 12.73
N LYS A 183 -13.60 -8.15 11.67
CA LYS A 183 -12.29 -7.89 11.01
C LYS A 183 -11.17 -7.47 11.96
N THR A 184 -11.49 -6.75 13.04
CA THR A 184 -10.48 -6.32 14.03
C THR A 184 -9.88 -7.47 14.84
N THR A 185 -10.59 -8.59 15.00
CA THR A 185 -10.14 -9.76 15.78
C THR A 185 -9.94 -11.02 14.95
N ALA A 186 -10.48 -11.08 13.73
CA ALA A 186 -10.32 -12.20 12.82
C ALA A 186 -8.85 -12.44 12.47
N ARG A 187 -8.47 -13.71 12.32
CA ARG A 187 -7.13 -14.11 11.90
C ARG A 187 -6.94 -13.74 10.43
N ALA A 188 -5.89 -12.98 10.14
CA ALA A 188 -5.46 -12.61 8.79
C ALA A 188 -3.92 -12.52 8.77
N PRO A 189 -3.22 -13.65 8.57
CA PRO A 189 -1.76 -13.63 8.53
C PRO A 189 -1.24 -12.76 7.39
N GLY A 190 -1.94 -12.69 6.26
CA GLY A 190 -1.60 -11.80 5.14
C GLY A 190 -0.17 -12.01 4.67
N ALA A 191 0.22 -13.28 4.47
CA ALA A 191 1.61 -13.62 4.18
C ALA A 191 2.00 -13.18 2.78
N ASP A 192 1.18 -13.51 1.80
CA ASP A 192 1.35 -13.02 0.46
C ASP A 192 0.76 -11.61 0.32
N ASP A 193 -0.42 -11.38 0.87
CA ASP A 193 -1.16 -10.12 0.76
C ASP A 193 -1.19 -9.32 2.09
N ASN A 194 -0.42 -8.24 2.21
CA ASN A 194 0.76 -7.89 1.41
C ASN A 194 2.03 -7.93 2.25
N GLY A 195 2.13 -8.98 3.07
CA GLY A 195 3.36 -9.29 3.78
C GLY A 195 4.53 -9.47 2.83
N SER A 196 4.29 -10.08 1.67
CA SER A 196 5.33 -10.39 0.68
C SER A 196 5.92 -9.10 0.07
N GLY A 197 5.09 -8.19 -0.46
CA GLY A 197 5.54 -6.92 -1.02
C GLY A 197 6.18 -6.03 0.04
N SER A 198 5.59 -5.94 1.23
CA SER A 198 6.17 -5.20 2.37
C SER A 198 7.60 -5.65 2.71
N MET A 199 7.85 -6.97 2.78
CA MET A 199 9.19 -7.49 3.08
C MET A 199 10.15 -7.44 1.89
N THR A 200 9.62 -7.51 0.66
CA THR A 200 10.39 -7.35 -0.57
C THR A 200 11.01 -5.95 -0.64
N ILE A 201 10.20 -4.90 -0.47
CA ILE A 201 10.68 -3.52 -0.54
C ILE A 201 11.57 -3.17 0.66
N LEU A 202 11.36 -3.81 1.82
CA LEU A 202 12.20 -3.66 3.00
C LEU A 202 13.62 -4.21 2.78
N GLU A 203 13.74 -5.39 2.16
CA GLU A 203 15.04 -5.98 1.82
C GLU A 203 15.75 -5.19 0.72
N ALA A 204 15.00 -4.66 -0.26
CA ALA A 204 15.55 -3.76 -1.27
C ALA A 204 16.06 -2.45 -0.64
N PHE A 205 15.29 -1.84 0.26
CA PHE A 205 15.70 -0.64 1.02
C PHE A 205 16.99 -0.90 1.79
N ARG A 206 17.06 -1.96 2.60
CA ARG A 206 18.29 -2.36 3.31
C ARG A 206 19.47 -2.52 2.36
N THR A 207 19.25 -3.13 1.21
CA THR A 207 20.30 -3.43 0.24
C THR A 207 20.85 -2.17 -0.42
N LEU A 208 19.98 -1.23 -0.81
CA LEU A 208 20.38 0.07 -1.38
C LEU A 208 21.27 0.87 -0.42
N LEU A 209 21.03 0.77 0.89
CA LEU A 209 21.84 1.42 1.91
C LEU A 209 23.26 0.86 2.04
N LEU A 210 23.58 -0.27 1.40
CA LEU A 210 24.95 -0.78 1.30
C LEU A 210 25.80 -0.02 0.27
N ASN A 211 25.17 0.79 -0.59
CA ASN A 211 25.87 1.65 -1.54
C ASN A 211 26.12 3.02 -0.90
N ASP A 212 27.39 3.36 -0.65
CA ASP A 212 27.75 4.63 -0.01
C ASP A 212 27.29 5.88 -0.77
N THR A 213 27.17 5.82 -2.10
CA THR A 213 26.71 6.97 -2.89
C THR A 213 25.22 7.20 -2.66
N ILE A 214 24.41 6.14 -2.65
CA ILE A 214 22.97 6.22 -2.37
C ILE A 214 22.74 6.58 -0.91
N ALA A 215 23.36 5.85 0.03
CA ALA A 215 23.16 6.01 1.47
C ALA A 215 23.57 7.39 2.03
N ASN A 216 24.52 8.07 1.37
CA ASN A 216 24.95 9.44 1.73
C ASN A 216 24.26 10.53 0.88
N GLY A 217 23.17 10.17 0.19
CA GLY A 217 22.32 11.08 -0.57
C GLY A 217 23.01 11.79 -1.72
N GLN A 218 23.92 11.09 -2.41
CA GLN A 218 24.66 11.63 -3.56
C GLN A 218 24.03 11.29 -4.92
N ALA A 219 22.91 10.55 -4.91
CA ALA A 219 22.06 10.36 -6.08
C ALA A 219 21.39 11.68 -6.52
N GLU A 220 20.95 11.75 -7.76
CA GLU A 220 20.28 12.95 -8.29
C GLU A 220 18.86 13.09 -7.71
N GLN A 221 18.13 11.98 -7.72
CA GLN A 221 16.73 11.94 -7.27
C GLN A 221 16.65 11.51 -5.80
N THR A 222 15.69 12.07 -5.08
CA THR A 222 15.28 11.57 -3.77
C THR A 222 14.55 10.24 -3.94
N ILE A 223 14.76 9.29 -3.03
CA ILE A 223 14.12 7.97 -3.07
C ILE A 223 13.28 7.81 -1.81
N GLU A 224 12.06 7.33 -1.96
CA GLU A 224 11.18 7.00 -0.85
C GLU A 224 10.66 5.57 -0.94
N PHE A 225 10.63 4.89 0.20
CA PHE A 225 9.98 3.61 0.41
C PHE A 225 8.78 3.80 1.31
N HIS A 226 7.60 3.39 0.86
CA HIS A 226 6.34 3.59 1.55
C HIS A 226 5.75 2.25 1.98
N TRP A 227 5.26 2.19 3.21
CA TRP A 227 4.41 1.11 3.71
C TRP A 227 3.04 1.67 4.10
N TYR A 228 2.05 1.46 3.25
CA TYR A 228 0.73 2.08 3.37
C TYR A 228 -0.15 1.35 4.37
N ALA A 229 -0.83 2.09 5.24
CA ALA A 229 -1.90 1.55 6.07
C ALA A 229 -3.24 1.55 5.30
N ALA A 230 -4.14 0.64 5.66
CA ALA A 230 -5.54 0.67 5.25
C ALA A 230 -5.76 0.67 3.71
N GLU A 231 -4.98 -0.12 2.97
CA GLU A 231 -5.21 -0.37 1.55
C GLU A 231 -6.54 -1.13 1.37
N GLU A 232 -6.71 -2.17 2.18
CA GLU A 232 -7.77 -3.19 2.15
C GLU A 232 -9.20 -2.67 2.35
N VAL A 233 -9.29 -1.38 2.71
CA VAL A 233 -10.54 -0.68 2.99
C VAL A 233 -10.68 0.54 2.10
N GLY A 234 -10.06 0.52 0.93
CA GLY A 234 -10.22 1.52 -0.13
C GLY A 234 -9.09 2.53 -0.22
N LEU A 235 -7.84 2.06 -0.17
CA LEU A 235 -6.63 2.83 -0.47
C LEU A 235 -6.44 4.07 0.42
N LEU A 236 -6.84 3.98 1.70
CA LEU A 236 -6.91 5.15 2.58
C LEU A 236 -5.52 5.74 2.88
N GLY A 237 -4.53 4.89 3.15
CA GLY A 237 -3.18 5.33 3.52
C GLY A 237 -2.46 6.02 2.37
N SER A 238 -2.35 5.34 1.23
CA SER A 238 -1.77 5.92 0.01
C SER A 238 -2.56 7.13 -0.47
N GLY A 239 -3.89 7.11 -0.41
CA GLY A 239 -4.74 8.24 -0.75
C GLY A 239 -4.45 9.47 0.10
N ASN A 240 -4.25 9.30 1.41
CA ASN A 240 -3.88 10.40 2.32
C ASN A 240 -2.49 10.97 1.99
N ILE A 241 -1.49 10.10 1.74
CA ILE A 241 -0.11 10.52 1.41
C ILE A 241 -0.06 11.27 0.09
N PHE A 242 -0.57 10.67 -1.00
CA PHE A 242 -0.47 11.28 -2.33
C PHE A 242 -1.33 12.52 -2.48
N ARG A 243 -2.41 12.65 -1.70
CA ARG A 243 -3.11 13.92 -1.55
C ARG A 243 -2.24 14.97 -0.88
N SER A 244 -1.64 14.67 0.28
CA SER A 244 -0.73 15.62 0.96
C SER A 244 0.37 16.08 0.01
N TYR A 245 0.94 15.14 -0.74
CA TYR A 245 1.99 15.42 -1.72
C TYR A 245 1.49 16.31 -2.85
N ALA A 246 0.28 16.10 -3.36
CA ALA A 246 -0.32 16.97 -4.36
C ALA A 246 -0.59 18.38 -3.81
N ASP A 247 -1.13 18.48 -2.59
CA ASP A 247 -1.43 19.75 -1.91
C ASP A 247 -0.14 20.55 -1.59
N GLU A 248 0.95 19.86 -1.27
CA GLU A 248 2.29 20.42 -1.03
C GLU A 248 3.07 20.71 -2.33
N GLY A 249 2.55 20.30 -3.49
CA GLY A 249 3.25 20.45 -4.77
C GLY A 249 4.51 19.59 -4.90
N ARG A 250 4.58 18.44 -4.23
CA ARG A 250 5.69 17.48 -4.33
C ARG A 250 5.88 17.00 -5.77
N ASP A 251 7.14 16.88 -6.19
CA ASP A 251 7.55 16.38 -7.51
C ASP A 251 7.87 14.87 -7.42
N ILE A 252 6.87 14.02 -7.64
CA ILE A 252 7.05 12.57 -7.72
C ILE A 252 7.16 12.21 -9.19
N SER A 253 8.32 11.70 -9.59
CA SER A 253 8.65 11.39 -10.97
C SER A 253 8.40 9.92 -11.34
N ALA A 254 8.26 9.04 -10.36
CA ALA A 254 7.86 7.65 -10.56
C ALA A 254 7.36 7.03 -9.25
N MET A 255 6.36 6.16 -9.34
CA MET A 255 5.91 5.30 -8.25
C MET A 255 5.86 3.86 -8.75
N LEU A 256 6.55 2.92 -8.07
CA LEU A 256 6.44 1.49 -8.32
C LEU A 256 5.71 0.83 -7.15
N ASN A 257 4.55 0.23 -7.42
CA ASN A 257 3.81 -0.55 -6.45
C ASN A 257 4.25 -2.01 -6.45
N GLN A 258 4.38 -2.60 -5.26
CA GLN A 258 4.65 -4.01 -5.02
C GLN A 258 3.56 -4.55 -4.10
N ASP A 259 2.64 -5.27 -4.70
CA ASP A 259 1.51 -5.84 -4.00
C ASP A 259 1.33 -7.28 -4.45
N MET A 260 1.51 -8.19 -3.49
CA MET A 260 1.73 -9.63 -3.68
C MET A 260 2.94 -9.92 -4.59
N THR A 261 3.96 -10.55 -4.01
CA THR A 261 5.23 -10.87 -4.68
C THR A 261 5.65 -12.32 -4.46
N GLY A 262 4.76 -13.15 -3.90
CA GLY A 262 5.14 -14.36 -3.21
C GLY A 262 4.52 -15.64 -3.74
N TYR A 263 3.45 -15.64 -4.51
CA TYR A 263 2.75 -16.86 -4.87
C TYR A 263 3.00 -17.31 -6.31
N THR A 264 3.70 -18.44 -6.45
CA THR A 264 3.98 -19.10 -7.75
C THR A 264 3.29 -20.46 -7.89
N ALA A 265 2.59 -20.91 -6.84
CA ALA A 265 2.00 -22.25 -6.80
C ALA A 265 0.89 -22.45 -7.85
N GLY A 266 0.18 -21.39 -8.23
CA GLY A 266 -0.83 -21.47 -9.29
C GLY A 266 -0.20 -21.77 -10.66
N TYR A 267 0.95 -21.18 -11.00
CA TYR A 267 1.71 -21.55 -12.20
C TYR A 267 2.25 -22.99 -12.12
N THR A 268 2.98 -23.29 -11.05
CA THR A 268 3.72 -24.56 -10.95
C THR A 268 2.80 -25.77 -10.87
N SER A 269 1.63 -25.65 -10.23
CA SER A 269 0.59 -26.70 -10.21
C SER A 269 -0.01 -27.00 -11.59
N HIS A 270 0.09 -26.06 -12.53
CA HIS A 270 -0.33 -26.20 -13.93
C HIS A 270 0.83 -26.48 -14.90
N ASN A 271 2.03 -26.81 -14.38
CA ASN A 271 3.27 -26.98 -15.16
C ASN A 271 3.64 -25.74 -16.00
N MET A 272 3.28 -24.55 -15.54
CA MET A 272 3.65 -23.29 -16.16
C MET A 272 4.87 -22.68 -15.45
N THR A 273 5.65 -21.91 -16.20
CA THR A 273 6.76 -21.12 -15.63
C THR A 273 6.19 -19.86 -14.98
N PRO A 274 6.52 -19.57 -13.71
CA PRO A 274 6.15 -18.33 -13.06
C PRO A 274 6.64 -17.10 -13.83
N LYS A 275 5.84 -16.05 -13.81
CA LYS A 275 6.11 -14.75 -14.44
C LYS A 275 5.68 -13.63 -13.50
N PHE A 276 6.17 -12.43 -13.75
CA PHE A 276 5.56 -11.23 -13.19
C PHE A 276 4.32 -10.82 -13.99
N GLY A 277 3.32 -10.30 -13.29
CA GLY A 277 2.22 -9.57 -13.92
C GLY A 277 2.55 -8.09 -14.02
N LEU A 278 2.90 -7.60 -15.19
CA LEU A 278 3.08 -6.18 -15.43
C LEU A 278 1.73 -5.56 -15.80
N VAL A 279 1.16 -4.76 -14.90
CA VAL A 279 -0.15 -4.12 -15.08
C VAL A 279 -0.07 -3.05 -16.17
N THR A 280 -1.09 -2.99 -17.02
CA THR A 280 -1.12 -2.12 -18.21
C THR A 280 -2.29 -1.14 -18.24
N ASP A 281 -3.24 -1.25 -17.30
CA ASP A 281 -4.36 -0.33 -17.12
C ASP A 281 -4.18 0.54 -15.86
N ASN A 282 -4.70 1.77 -15.88
CA ASN A 282 -4.63 2.73 -14.76
C ASN A 282 -3.20 3.09 -14.28
N VAL A 283 -2.20 2.93 -15.14
CA VAL A 283 -0.77 3.21 -14.91
C VAL A 283 -0.19 4.15 -15.98
N ASP A 284 1.02 4.69 -15.75
CA ASP A 284 1.76 5.44 -16.76
C ASP A 284 2.46 4.50 -17.75
N ALA A 285 2.15 4.64 -19.04
CA ALA A 285 2.68 3.76 -20.08
C ALA A 285 4.20 3.88 -20.29
N SER A 286 4.77 5.06 -20.07
CA SER A 286 6.22 5.28 -20.25
C SER A 286 7.00 4.64 -19.10
N LEU A 287 6.51 4.80 -17.87
CA LEU A 287 7.05 4.17 -16.68
C LEU A 287 6.91 2.65 -16.75
N THR A 288 5.74 2.15 -17.16
CA THR A 288 5.48 0.71 -17.36
C THR A 288 6.47 0.10 -18.36
N ASN A 289 6.74 0.78 -19.47
CA ASN A 289 7.74 0.34 -20.45
C ASN A 289 9.17 0.38 -19.91
N PHE A 290 9.50 1.35 -19.06
CA PHE A 290 10.77 1.39 -18.35
C PHE A 290 10.89 0.21 -17.37
N THR A 291 9.87 -0.05 -16.56
CA THR A 291 9.79 -1.20 -15.65
C THR A 291 9.97 -2.52 -16.39
N ARG A 292 9.38 -2.70 -17.58
CA ARG A 292 9.62 -3.88 -18.42
C ARG A 292 11.09 -4.05 -18.81
N ARG A 293 11.81 -2.97 -19.10
CA ARG A 293 13.25 -3.02 -19.41
C ARG A 293 14.05 -3.43 -18.19
N ILE A 294 13.69 -2.92 -17.00
CA ILE A 294 14.30 -3.32 -15.72
C ILE A 294 14.14 -4.82 -15.50
N ILE A 295 12.91 -5.34 -15.60
CA ILE A 295 12.62 -6.78 -15.46
C ILE A 295 13.51 -7.59 -16.40
N LYS A 296 13.44 -7.32 -17.71
CA LYS A 296 14.21 -8.06 -18.73
C LYS A 296 15.73 -8.08 -18.49
N THR A 297 16.26 -7.05 -17.82
CA THR A 297 17.72 -6.86 -17.67
C THR A 297 18.24 -7.39 -16.34
N TYR A 298 17.45 -7.28 -15.27
CA TYR A 298 17.93 -7.49 -13.91
C TYR A 298 17.25 -8.65 -13.16
N THR A 299 16.25 -9.29 -13.75
CA THR A 299 15.58 -10.46 -13.17
C THR A 299 15.68 -11.66 -14.10
N ASP A 300 15.59 -12.85 -13.51
CA ASP A 300 15.51 -14.12 -14.23
C ASP A 300 14.05 -14.46 -14.58
N THR A 301 13.08 -13.83 -13.90
CA THR A 301 11.64 -13.94 -14.18
C THR A 301 11.22 -13.02 -15.32
N GLU A 302 10.46 -13.55 -16.28
CA GLU A 302 9.86 -12.77 -17.38
C GLU A 302 8.58 -12.04 -16.93
N ALA A 303 8.20 -10.98 -17.66
CA ALA A 303 6.92 -10.29 -17.45
C ALA A 303 5.87 -10.70 -18.50
N GLY A 304 4.66 -10.99 -18.03
CA GLY A 304 3.43 -11.02 -18.82
C GLY A 304 2.61 -9.75 -18.62
N ASP A 305 1.87 -9.34 -19.65
CA ASP A 305 0.96 -8.19 -19.56
C ASP A 305 -0.33 -8.63 -18.89
N THR A 306 -0.80 -7.82 -17.95
CA THR A 306 -2.07 -8.07 -17.27
C THR A 306 -2.88 -6.80 -17.11
N GLN A 307 -4.16 -6.98 -16.82
CA GLN A 307 -5.07 -5.92 -16.37
C GLN A 307 -5.53 -6.26 -14.96
N CYS A 308 -5.65 -5.25 -14.11
CA CYS A 308 -6.18 -5.42 -12.76
C CYS A 308 -7.58 -4.82 -12.57
N GLY A 309 -7.93 -3.82 -13.38
CA GLY A 309 -9.14 -3.03 -13.19
C GLY A 309 -8.92 -1.78 -12.35
N TYR A 310 -10.02 -1.15 -11.96
CA TYR A 310 -10.02 0.10 -11.21
C TYR A 310 -9.85 -0.15 -9.71
N ALA A 311 -9.21 0.81 -9.00
CA ALA A 311 -8.97 0.73 -7.55
C ALA A 311 -8.27 -0.56 -7.12
N CYS A 312 -7.34 -1.04 -7.93
CA CYS A 312 -6.72 -2.33 -7.74
C CYS A 312 -5.75 -2.37 -6.55
N SER A 313 -4.92 -1.34 -6.37
CA SER A 313 -3.97 -1.21 -5.25
C SER A 313 -3.45 0.24 -5.20
N ASP A 314 -2.49 0.54 -4.33
CA ASP A 314 -2.02 1.90 -3.99
C ASP A 314 -1.46 2.72 -5.17
N HIS A 315 -1.03 2.08 -6.26
CA HIS A 315 -0.67 2.79 -7.50
C HIS A 315 -1.80 3.67 -8.02
N ALA A 316 -3.06 3.28 -7.80
CA ALA A 316 -4.23 4.04 -8.21
C ALA A 316 -4.32 5.39 -7.47
N SER A 317 -3.89 5.45 -6.21
CA SER A 317 -3.82 6.70 -5.43
C SER A 317 -2.79 7.67 -6.03
N ALA A 318 -1.62 7.16 -6.45
CA ALA A 318 -0.61 7.96 -7.13
C ALA A 318 -1.12 8.47 -8.49
N THR A 319 -1.68 7.58 -9.33
CA THR A 319 -2.30 7.93 -10.62
C THR A 319 -3.37 9.01 -10.44
N ARG A 320 -4.24 8.85 -9.44
CA ARG A 320 -5.33 9.80 -9.17
C ARG A 320 -4.83 11.17 -8.69
N ALA A 321 -3.71 11.23 -7.97
CA ALA A 321 -3.04 12.48 -7.61
C ALA A 321 -2.26 13.12 -8.79
N GLY A 322 -2.18 12.42 -9.93
CA GLY A 322 -1.51 12.84 -11.15
C GLY A 322 -0.02 12.50 -11.20
N TYR A 323 0.41 11.52 -10.42
CA TYR A 323 1.78 11.01 -10.44
C TYR A 323 1.89 9.78 -11.33
N PRO A 324 2.97 9.64 -12.10
CA PRO A 324 3.19 8.44 -12.91
C PRO A 324 3.43 7.24 -12.00
N SER A 325 2.65 6.19 -12.19
CA SER A 325 2.74 4.95 -11.42
C SER A 325 2.91 3.75 -12.35
N ALA A 326 3.55 2.70 -11.84
CA ALA A 326 3.60 1.38 -12.43
C ALA A 326 3.35 0.35 -11.35
N PHE A 327 2.83 -0.81 -11.74
CA PHE A 327 2.51 -1.87 -10.80
C PHE A 327 2.93 -3.22 -11.38
N VAL A 328 3.67 -3.98 -10.57
CA VAL A 328 4.10 -5.34 -10.88
C VAL A 328 3.58 -6.27 -9.80
N PHE A 329 2.71 -7.18 -10.22
CA PHE A 329 2.12 -8.26 -9.44
C PHE A 329 2.97 -9.52 -9.55
N GLU A 330 2.74 -10.49 -8.67
CA GLU A 330 3.39 -11.80 -8.66
C GLU A 330 3.10 -12.69 -9.87
N GLY A 331 2.11 -12.36 -10.70
CA GLY A 331 1.68 -13.13 -11.87
C GLY A 331 0.61 -12.43 -12.70
N GLU A 332 0.21 -13.02 -13.82
CA GLU A 332 -0.87 -12.50 -14.68
C GLU A 332 -2.24 -12.65 -13.96
N MET A 333 -2.95 -11.57 -13.68
CA MET A 333 -4.17 -11.58 -12.86
C MET A 333 -5.38 -12.22 -13.55
N HIS A 334 -6.37 -12.63 -12.76
CA HIS A 334 -7.65 -13.21 -13.20
C HIS A 334 -7.46 -14.56 -13.91
N GLY A 335 -6.47 -15.31 -13.46
CA GLY A 335 -5.99 -16.53 -14.11
C GLY A 335 -5.81 -17.70 -13.15
N VAL A 336 -5.10 -18.72 -13.63
CA VAL A 336 -4.75 -19.92 -12.85
C VAL A 336 -3.70 -19.66 -11.77
N ASN A 337 -3.06 -18.50 -11.81
CA ASN A 337 -1.97 -18.11 -10.93
C ASN A 337 -2.39 -17.18 -9.78
N ASP A 338 -3.65 -16.75 -9.72
CA ASP A 338 -4.13 -15.95 -8.58
C ASP A 338 -4.02 -16.77 -7.29
N ASN A 339 -3.52 -16.16 -6.21
CA ASN A 339 -3.49 -16.78 -4.91
C ASN A 339 -4.93 -16.91 -4.35
N PRO A 340 -5.48 -18.13 -4.19
CA PRO A 340 -6.87 -18.31 -3.75
C PRO A 340 -7.04 -18.10 -2.23
N TYR A 341 -5.97 -17.85 -1.49
CA TYR A 341 -5.98 -17.72 -0.04
C TYR A 341 -6.04 -16.27 0.45
N VAL A 342 -5.87 -15.28 -0.43
CA VAL A 342 -5.89 -13.84 -0.10
C VAL A 342 -7.14 -13.45 0.71
N HIS A 343 -6.98 -12.42 1.55
CA HIS A 343 -8.03 -11.94 2.47
C HIS A 343 -8.61 -13.03 3.41
N SER A 344 -7.83 -14.05 3.77
CA SER A 344 -8.30 -15.14 4.63
C SER A 344 -7.30 -15.53 5.72
N ALA A 345 -7.71 -16.46 6.60
CA ALA A 345 -6.81 -17.03 7.61
C ALA A 345 -5.76 -17.99 7.01
N ASP A 346 -5.97 -18.43 5.76
CA ASP A 346 -5.15 -19.42 5.06
C ASP A 346 -4.07 -18.79 4.16
N ASP A 347 -4.01 -17.46 4.06
CA ASP A 347 -2.87 -16.77 3.45
C ASP A 347 -1.68 -16.80 4.42
N THR A 348 -0.99 -17.94 4.43
CA THR A 348 0.10 -18.26 5.35
C THR A 348 1.46 -18.32 4.68
N ILE A 349 2.52 -18.17 5.49
CA ILE A 349 3.91 -18.12 5.02
C ILE A 349 4.36 -19.37 4.24
N GLU A 350 3.71 -20.52 4.46
CA GLU A 350 3.99 -21.76 3.74
C GLU A 350 3.55 -21.72 2.27
N LYS A 351 2.71 -20.75 1.89
CA LYS A 351 2.27 -20.54 0.51
C LYS A 351 3.21 -19.64 -0.30
N VAL A 352 4.17 -19.01 0.37
CA VAL A 352 5.07 -18.01 -0.21
C VAL A 352 6.36 -18.63 -0.77
N ASP A 353 6.67 -18.29 -2.01
CA ASP A 353 7.90 -18.53 -2.75
C ASP A 353 8.86 -17.35 -2.58
N PHE A 354 9.81 -17.54 -1.67
CA PHE A 354 10.80 -16.51 -1.33
C PHE A 354 11.81 -16.23 -2.44
N GLU A 355 11.98 -17.12 -3.41
CA GLU A 355 12.88 -16.85 -4.52
C GLU A 355 12.20 -15.93 -5.54
N HIS A 356 10.89 -16.08 -5.75
CA HIS A 356 10.11 -15.11 -6.53
C HIS A 356 10.12 -13.71 -5.90
N MET A 357 10.00 -13.62 -4.57
CA MET A 357 10.15 -12.35 -3.86
C MET A 357 11.54 -11.72 -4.05
N VAL A 358 12.60 -12.53 -4.14
CA VAL A 358 13.95 -12.03 -4.45
C VAL A 358 14.01 -11.46 -5.86
N GLU A 359 13.32 -12.06 -6.84
CA GLU A 359 13.22 -11.50 -8.20
C GLU A 359 12.50 -10.14 -8.19
N HIS A 360 11.41 -9.99 -7.42
CA HIS A 360 10.77 -8.68 -7.21
C HIS A 360 11.73 -7.69 -6.54
N ALA A 361 12.54 -8.11 -5.56
CA ALA A 361 13.52 -7.24 -4.93
C ALA A 361 14.63 -6.81 -5.91
N LYS A 362 15.08 -7.69 -6.82
CA LYS A 362 16.01 -7.33 -7.92
C LYS A 362 15.38 -6.29 -8.85
N LEU A 363 14.10 -6.44 -9.19
CA LEU A 363 13.33 -5.43 -9.93
C LEU A 363 13.34 -4.08 -9.20
N VAL A 364 13.01 -4.05 -7.91
CA VAL A 364 13.00 -2.81 -7.11
C VAL A 364 14.38 -2.14 -7.08
N VAL A 365 15.45 -2.92 -6.84
CA VAL A 365 16.83 -2.40 -6.83
C VAL A 365 17.19 -1.82 -8.20
N GLY A 366 16.93 -2.53 -9.29
CA GLY A 366 17.21 -2.06 -10.65
C GLY A 366 16.43 -0.78 -10.98
N PHE A 367 15.13 -0.75 -10.67
CA PHE A 367 14.25 0.39 -10.88
C PHE A 367 14.75 1.64 -10.15
N VAL A 368 15.06 1.52 -8.86
CA VAL A 368 15.55 2.63 -8.05
C VAL A 368 16.91 3.11 -8.52
N VAL A 369 17.89 2.21 -8.72
CA VAL A 369 19.25 2.61 -9.10
C VAL A 369 19.25 3.32 -10.45
N GLU A 370 18.54 2.81 -11.45
CA GLU A 370 18.52 3.43 -12.78
C GLU A 370 17.85 4.81 -12.78
N LEU A 371 16.77 5.00 -12.00
CA LEU A 371 16.09 6.29 -11.92
C LEU A 371 16.80 7.30 -11.01
N ALA A 372 17.42 6.84 -9.92
CA ALA A 372 18.07 7.69 -8.93
C ALA A 372 19.23 8.53 -9.51
N PHE A 373 19.87 8.04 -10.59
CA PHE A 373 20.97 8.72 -11.27
C PHE A 373 20.59 9.26 -12.66
N ALA A 374 19.34 9.07 -13.09
CA ALA A 374 18.85 9.54 -14.39
C ALA A 374 18.48 11.03 -14.37
N LYS A 375 18.40 11.63 -15.57
CA LYS A 375 17.71 12.90 -15.79
C LYS A 375 16.27 12.59 -16.20
N LEU A 376 15.31 13.11 -15.44
CA LEU A 376 13.88 12.79 -15.53
C LEU A 376 13.01 13.99 -15.90
#